data_AF-A0A1F4Q298-F1
#
_entry.id   AF-A0A1F4Q298-F1
#
_cell.length_a   1.000
_cell.length_b   1.000
_cell.length_c   1.000
_cell.angle_alpha   90.00
_cell.angle_beta   90.00
_cell.angle_gamma   90.00
#
_symmetry.space_group_name_H-M   'P 1'
#
loop_
_entity.id
_entity.type
_entity.pdbx_description
1 polymer ?
#
loop_
_entity_poly.entity_id
_entity_poly.type
_entity_poly.pdbx_seq_one_letter_code
_entity_poly.pdbx_strand_id
1 'polypeptide(L)' 'MDLRGVRSIRIAVDDFLNVIAGKTNNPLAEAEINKVLRDVIKSSIPVIITDHTGGQSRQLKLDSNGKFAFA' A
#
# COMPACT_ATOMS: atom_id res chain seq x y z
N MET A 1 12.54 8.99 -1.76
CA MET A 1 11.46 9.81 -1.20
C MET A 1 11.73 10.02 0.28
N ASP A 2 11.59 11.24 0.79
CA ASP A 2 11.71 11.54 2.22
C ASP A 2 10.34 11.39 2.89
N LEU A 3 10.22 10.51 3.88
CA LEU A 3 8.97 10.20 4.58
C LEU A 3 8.90 10.85 5.98
N ARG A 4 9.83 11.75 6.31
CA ARG A 4 9.84 12.46 7.60
C ARG A 4 8.53 13.22 7.79
N GLY A 5 7.82 12.91 8.88
CA GLY A 5 6.54 13.54 9.24
C GLY A 5 5.29 12.83 8.72
N VAL A 6 5.42 11.79 7.88
CA VAL A 6 4.27 10.99 7.43
C VAL A 6 3.79 10.11 8.58
N ARG A 7 2.55 10.33 9.03
CA ARG A 7 1.93 9.56 10.13
C ARG A 7 1.23 8.29 9.66
N SER A 8 0.68 8.31 8.46
CA SER A 8 -0.02 7.16 7.85
C SER A 8 -0.22 7.42 6.36
N ILE A 9 -0.23 6.36 5.56
CA ILE A 9 -0.68 6.41 4.16
C ILE A 9 -2.08 5.81 4.09
N ARG A 10 -3.00 6.43 3.35
CA ARG A 10 -4.34 5.88 3.07
C ARG A 10 -4.47 5.61 1.58
N ILE A 11 -4.99 4.45 1.22
CA ILE A 11 -5.14 4.00 -0.17
C ILE A 11 -6.50 3.33 -0.30
N ALA A 12 -7.23 3.63 -1.38
CA ALA A 12 -8.46 2.92 -1.69
C ALA A 12 -8.15 1.47 -2.09
N VAL A 13 -9.00 0.53 -1.68
CA VAL A 13 -8.81 -0.91 -1.94
C VAL A 13 -8.76 -1.21 -3.44
N ASP A 14 -9.61 -0.57 -4.23
CA ASP A 14 -9.67 -0.80 -5.67
C ASP A 14 -8.38 -0.32 -6.37
N ASP A 15 -7.86 0.83 -5.98
CA ASP A 15 -6.59 1.36 -6.50
C ASP A 15 -5.42 0.45 -6.12
N PHE A 16 -5.36 0.03 -4.86
CA PHE A 16 -4.34 -0.91 -4.40
C PHE A 16 -4.38 -2.22 -5.18
N LEU A 17 -5.57 -2.81 -5.36
CA LEU A 17 -5.75 -4.04 -6.11
C LEU A 17 -5.35 -3.89 -7.58
N ASN A 18 -5.70 -2.76 -8.21
CA ASN A 18 -5.31 -2.48 -9.59
C ASN A 18 -3.78 -2.37 -9.74
N VAL A 19 -3.11 -1.72 -8.80
CA VAL A 19 -1.64 -1.58 -8.80
C VAL A 19 -0.96 -2.94 -8.63
N ILE A 20 -1.36 -3.75 -7.64
CA ILE A 20 -0.70 -5.05 -7.41
C ILE A 20 -1.01 -6.07 -8.50
N ALA A 21 -2.16 -5.93 -9.18
CA ALA A 21 -2.59 -6.82 -10.25
C ALA A 21 -2.06 -6.40 -11.63
N GLY A 22 -1.32 -5.31 -11.73
CA GLY A 22 -0.77 -4.84 -13.01
C GLY A 22 -1.82 -4.23 -13.97
N LYS A 23 -2.91 -3.70 -13.43
CA LYS A 23 -4.08 -3.24 -14.21
C LYS A 23 -4.07 -1.75 -14.53
N THR A 24 -3.02 -1.02 -14.15
CA THR A 24 -2.95 0.43 -14.38
C THR A 24 -2.40 0.78 -15.77
N ASN A 25 -1.98 -0.22 -16.55
CA ASN A 25 -1.26 -0.07 -17.82
C ASN A 25 0.02 0.76 -17.69
N ASN A 26 0.61 0.82 -16.49
CA ASN A 26 1.87 1.51 -16.22
C ASN A 26 2.80 0.65 -15.34
N PRO A 27 3.56 -0.29 -15.95
CA PRO A 27 4.41 -1.22 -15.21
C PRO A 27 5.49 -0.56 -14.36
N LEU A 28 6.00 0.59 -14.81
CA LEU A 28 7.02 1.36 -14.06
C LEU A 28 6.43 1.94 -12.78
N ALA A 29 5.25 2.57 -12.87
CA ALA A 29 4.56 3.09 -11.71
C ALA A 29 4.15 1.96 -10.75
N GLU A 30 3.67 0.83 -11.28
CA GLU A 30 3.29 -0.33 -10.46
C GLU A 30 4.47 -0.88 -9.67
N ALA A 31 5.64 -1.03 -10.30
CA ALA A 31 6.85 -1.49 -9.64
C ALA A 31 7.31 -0.49 -8.55
N GLU A 32 7.32 0.80 -8.85
CA GLU A 32 7.76 1.83 -7.91
C GLU A 32 6.81 1.98 -6.72
N ILE A 33 5.49 1.98 -6.96
CA ILE A 33 4.47 2.02 -5.89
C ILE A 33 4.62 0.80 -4.99
N ASN A 34 4.75 -0.40 -5.57
CA ASN A 34 4.95 -1.62 -4.79
C ASN A 34 6.19 -1.56 -3.91
N LYS A 35 7.29 -1.01 -4.43
CA LYS A 35 8.53 -0.79 -3.66
C LYS A 35 8.33 0.21 -2.53
N VAL A 36 7.75 1.38 -2.82
CA VAL A 36 7.48 2.43 -1.83
C VAL A 36 6.60 1.90 -0.71
N LEU A 37 5.52 1.17 -1.01
CA LEU A 37 4.63 0.60 0.01
C LEU A 37 5.38 -0.37 0.95
N ARG A 38 6.29 -1.19 0.39
CA ARG A 38 7.12 -2.10 1.20
C ARG A 38 8.05 -1.31 2.11
N ASP A 39 8.71 -0.29 1.59
CA ASP A 39 9.66 0.53 2.36
C ASP A 39 8.95 1.32 3.47
N VAL A 40 7.74 1.83 3.21
CA VAL A 40 6.88 2.50 4.19
C VAL A 40 6.51 1.55 5.32
N ILE A 41 6.02 0.34 5.00
CA ILE A 41 5.64 -0.67 6.00
C ILE A 41 6.86 -1.07 6.85
N LYS A 42 8.02 -1.30 6.22
CA LYS A 42 9.28 -1.61 6.93
C LYS A 42 9.74 -0.46 7.83
N SER A 43 9.47 0.78 7.45
CA SER A 43 9.76 1.98 8.24
C SER A 43 8.76 2.21 9.38
N SER A 44 7.89 1.23 9.68
CA SER A 44 6.86 1.29 10.73
C SER A 44 5.82 2.40 10.52
N ILE A 45 5.69 2.91 9.29
CA ILE A 45 4.63 3.84 8.92
C ILE A 45 3.40 2.99 8.54
N PRO A 46 2.25 3.17 9.20
CA PRO A 46 1.06 2.40 8.90
C PRO A 46 0.50 2.79 7.53
N VAL A 47 0.28 1.77 6.68
CA VAL A 47 -0.47 1.89 5.44
C VAL A 47 -1.87 1.34 5.68
N ILE A 48 -2.88 2.17 5.48
CA ILE A 48 -4.28 1.87 5.73
C ILE A 48 -4.99 1.74 4.40
N ILE A 49 -5.56 0.57 4.14
CA ILE A 49 -6.41 0.31 3.00
C ILE A 49 -7.85 0.55 3.41
N THR A 50 -8.55 1.39 2.65
CA THR A 50 -9.92 1.80 2.90
C THR A 50 -10.81 1.36 1.75
N ASP A 51 -12.06 0.98 2.04
CA ASP A 51 -13.07 0.83 1.00
C ASP A 51 -13.42 2.20 0.36
N HIS A 52 -14.18 2.17 -0.74
CA HIS A 52 -14.62 3.37 -1.47
C HIS A 52 -15.60 4.25 -0.67
N THR A 53 -16.18 3.73 0.43
CA THR A 53 -17.09 4.45 1.32
C THR A 53 -16.39 5.09 2.52
N GLY A 54 -15.13 4.72 2.78
CA GLY A 54 -14.40 5.09 4.00
C GLY A 54 -14.86 4.35 5.26
N GLY A 55 -15.83 3.44 5.15
CA GLY A 55 -16.50 2.79 6.28
C GLY A 55 -15.70 1.64 6.86
N GLN A 56 -14.98 0.89 6.03
CA GLN A 56 -14.07 -0.16 6.45
C GLN A 56 -12.63 0.20 6.11
N SER A 57 -11.75 -0.03 7.08
CA SER A 57 -10.32 0.13 6.89
C SER A 57 -9.56 -1.04 7.50
N ARG A 58 -8.51 -1.49 6.83
CA ARG A 58 -7.57 -2.50 7.33
C ARG A 58 -6.14 -2.03 7.16
N GLN A 59 -5.26 -2.44 8.07
CA GLN A 59 -3.85 -2.12 7.93
C GLN A 59 -3.20 -3.11 6.95
N LEU A 60 -2.43 -2.59 6.00
CA LEU A 60 -1.56 -3.37 5.15
C LEU A 60 -0.28 -3.72 5.93
N LYS A 61 0.07 -5.00 5.95
CA LYS A 61 1.32 -5.52 6.48
C LYS A 61 2.02 -6.38 5.44
N LEU A 62 3.26 -6.74 5.72
CA LEU A 62 3.98 -7.77 4.99
C LEU A 62 3.90 -9.09 5.77
N ASP A 63 3.59 -10.19 5.07
CA ASP A 63 3.66 -11.53 5.63
C ASP A 63 5.12 -12.01 5.79
N SER A 64 5.32 -13.23 6.29
CA SER A 64 6.65 -13.83 6.47
C SER A 64 7.43 -14.03 5.17
N ASN A 65 6.75 -14.05 4.02
CA ASN A 65 7.35 -14.15 2.68
C ASN A 65 7.55 -12.77 2.04
N GLY A 66 7.26 -11.69 2.76
CA GLY A 66 7.30 -10.34 2.24
C GLY A 66 6.17 -10.05 1.25
N LYS A 67 5.09 -10.81 1.19
CA LYS A 67 3.91 -10.45 0.38
C LYS A 67 2.98 -9.53 1.17
N PHE A 68 2.19 -8.74 0.46
CA PHE A 68 1.19 -7.91 1.10
C PHE A 68 0.08 -8.76 1.71
N ALA A 69 -0.27 -8.48 2.96
CA ALA A 69 -1.35 -9.12 3.70
C ALA A 69 -2.12 -8.07 4.51
N PHE A 70 -3.38 -8.36 4.81
CA PHE A 70 -4.21 -7.52 5.68
C PHE A 70 -4.10 -8.01 7.12
N ALA A 71 -4.02 -7.07 8.06
CA ALA A 71 -3.99 -7.32 9.49
C ALA A 71 -5.26 -6.81 10.19
#